data_AF-Y0KIX2-F1
#
_entry.id   AF-Y0KIX2-F1
#
_cell.length_a   1.000
_cell.length_b   1.000
_cell.length_c   1.000
_cell.angle_alpha   90.00
_cell.angle_beta   90.00
_cell.angle_gamma   90.00
#
_symmetry.space_group_name_H-M   'P 1'
#
loop_
_entity.id
_entity.type
_entity.pdbx_description
1 polymer ?
#
loop_
_entity_poly.entity_id
_entity_poly.type
_entity_poly.pdbx_seq_one_letter_code
_entity_poly.pdbx_strand_id
1 'polypeptide(L)'
;MSTVLIVGGDQIDGLKKIVSEYGHHDIEHWSGRKAGDHHKKIPQNTELVVLVTSWINHSFTYAIKRAASKRHLKIVYATNLTHAREHLMKQLGQDSAVLSGCRKTLQPFIVV
;
A
#
# COMPACT_ATOMS: atom_id res chain seq x y z
N MET A 1 9.36 -0.20 15.31
CA MET A 1 8.13 -0.99 15.05
C MET A 1 7.60 -0.53 13.71
N SER A 2 7.55 -1.38 12.69
CA SER A 2 7.25 -0.94 11.33
C SER A 2 5.75 -0.88 11.07
N THR A 3 5.26 0.25 10.54
CA THR A 3 3.83 0.48 10.31
C THR A 3 3.45 0.13 8.87
N VAL A 4 2.28 -0.48 8.67
CA VAL A 4 1.67 -0.68 7.35
C VAL A 4 0.52 0.30 7.18
N LEU A 5 0.56 1.08 6.09
CA LEU A 5 -0.49 2.02 5.76
C LEU A 5 -1.45 1.42 4.74
N ILE A 6 -2.72 1.22 5.14
CA ILE A 6 -3.81 0.83 4.24
C ILE A 6 -4.54 2.10 3.81
N VAL A 7 -4.67 2.30 2.50
CA VAL A 7 -5.37 3.44 1.93
C VAL A 7 -6.53 2.95 1.07
N GLY A 8 -7.74 3.40 1.38
CA GLY A 8 -9.00 2.96 0.77
C GLY A 8 -9.67 1.80 1.46
N GLY A 9 -10.80 1.39 0.87
CA GLY A 9 -11.66 0.33 1.39
C GLY A 9 -12.47 0.79 2.61
N ASP A 10 -13.76 0.50 2.60
CA ASP A 10 -14.63 0.72 3.76
C ASP A 10 -14.50 -0.43 4.77
N GLN A 11 -14.23 -1.64 4.30
CA GLN A 11 -14.02 -2.84 5.12
C GLN A 11 -12.60 -3.36 4.94
N ILE A 12 -11.76 -3.13 5.95
CA ILE A 12 -10.34 -3.49 5.92
C ILE A 12 -9.93 -4.50 6.98
N ASP A 13 -10.86 -5.00 7.79
CA ASP A 13 -10.53 -5.91 8.90
C ASP A 13 -9.91 -7.22 8.41
N GLY A 14 -10.39 -7.72 7.27
CA GLY A 14 -9.74 -8.85 6.59
C GLY A 14 -8.31 -8.53 6.18
N LEU A 15 -8.05 -7.32 5.68
CA LEU A 15 -6.72 -6.91 5.24
C LEU A 15 -5.79 -6.69 6.43
N LYS A 16 -6.30 -6.10 7.51
CA LYS A 16 -5.61 -5.99 8.80
C LYS A 16 -5.19 -7.36 9.32
N LYS A 17 -6.09 -8.33 9.28
CA LYS A 17 -5.80 -9.71 9.72
C LYS A 17 -4.66 -10.32 8.89
N ILE A 18 -4.72 -10.20 7.57
CA ILE A 18 -3.65 -10.67 6.67
C ILE A 18 -2.32 -10.00 7.03
N VAL A 19 -2.29 -8.69 7.14
CA VAL A 19 -1.07 -7.92 7.46
C VAL A 19 -0.52 -8.33 8.85
N SER A 20 -1.40 -8.55 9.83
CA SER A 20 -1.02 -9.03 11.15
C SER A 20 -0.52 -10.48 11.14
N GLU A 21 -1.06 -11.36 10.28
CA GLU A 21 -0.54 -12.73 10.07
C GLU A 21 0.92 -12.72 9.58
N TYR A 22 1.35 -11.65 8.90
CA TYR A 22 2.72 -11.46 8.42
C TYR A 22 3.66 -10.79 9.43
N GLY A 23 3.20 -10.52 10.67
CA GLY A 23 4.04 -9.94 11.72
C GLY A 23 4.05 -8.41 11.78
N HIS A 24 3.18 -7.73 11.01
CA HIS A 24 2.99 -6.29 11.11
C HIS A 24 1.78 -5.98 12.01
N HIS A 25 2.07 -5.51 13.23
CA HIS A 25 1.03 -5.25 14.24
C HIS A 25 0.55 -3.79 14.24
N ASP A 26 1.33 -2.88 13.66
CA ASP A 26 0.97 -1.46 13.58
C ASP A 26 0.39 -1.15 12.20
N ILE A 27 -0.92 -0.88 12.17
CA ILE A 27 -1.69 -0.75 10.93
C ILE A 27 -2.47 0.55 10.99
N GLU A 28 -2.13 1.47 10.08
CA GLU A 28 -2.86 2.72 9.90
C GLU A 28 -3.82 2.61 8.71
N HIS A 29 -5.03 3.15 8.85
CA HIS A 29 -6.04 3.13 7.79
C HIS A 29 -6.57 4.51 7.45
N TRP A 30 -6.50 4.86 6.17
CA TRP A 30 -7.15 6.04 5.61
C TRP A 30 -8.21 5.58 4.62
N SER A 31 -9.49 5.87 4.87
CA SER A 31 -10.54 5.48 3.92
C SER A 31 -10.45 6.27 2.61
N GLY A 32 -9.86 7.48 2.64
CA GLY A 32 -9.75 8.36 1.47
C GLY A 32 -11.08 9.00 1.07
N ARG A 33 -12.14 8.75 1.84
CA ARG A 33 -13.48 9.32 1.66
C ARG A 33 -13.70 10.55 2.54
N LYS A 34 -12.90 10.72 3.60
CA LYS A 34 -13.00 11.87 4.50
C LYS A 34 -12.16 13.03 3.95
N ALA A 35 -12.70 14.23 3.93
CA ALA A 35 -11.99 15.43 3.46
C ALA A 35 -10.64 15.62 4.18
N GLY A 36 -10.56 15.28 5.47
CA GLY A 36 -9.32 15.34 6.25
C GLY A 36 -8.23 14.33 5.82
N ASP A 37 -8.57 13.23 5.15
CA ASP A 37 -7.59 12.22 4.73
C ASP A 37 -6.63 12.78 3.67
N HIS A 38 -7.08 13.71 2.84
CA HIS A 38 -6.26 14.37 1.83
C HIS A 38 -5.13 15.23 2.41
N HIS A 39 -5.28 15.69 3.66
CA HIS A 39 -4.27 16.49 4.34
C HIS A 39 -3.30 15.64 5.19
N LYS A 40 -3.54 14.34 5.31
CA LYS A 40 -2.67 13.45 6.08
C LYS A 40 -1.35 13.22 5.35
N LYS A 41 -0.28 13.08 6.14
CA LYS A 41 1.07 12.78 5.67
C LYS A 41 1.41 11.35 6.04
N ILE A 42 2.05 10.62 5.12
CA ILE A 42 2.41 9.22 5.37
C ILE A 42 3.37 9.18 6.57
N PRO A 43 3.06 8.43 7.63
CA PRO A 43 3.89 8.34 8.82
C PRO A 43 5.33 7.95 8.48
N GLN A 44 6.30 8.52 9.18
CA GLN A 44 7.72 8.29 8.88
C GLN A 44 8.13 6.82 9.04
N ASN A 45 7.42 6.07 9.88
CA ASN A 45 7.70 4.68 10.19
C ASN A 45 6.95 3.67 9.29
N THR A 46 6.27 4.18 8.25
CA THR A 46 5.61 3.33 7.25
C THR A 46 6.64 2.70 6.33
N GLU A 47 6.61 1.36 6.21
CA GLU A 47 7.47 0.59 5.28
C GLU A 47 6.72 0.12 4.03
N LEU A 48 5.40 -0.07 4.16
CA LEU A 48 4.53 -0.61 3.12
C LEU A 48 3.23 0.17 3.05
N VAL A 49 2.80 0.50 1.82
CA VAL A 49 1.49 1.08 1.54
C VAL A 49 0.64 0.09 0.75
N VAL A 50 -0.52 -0.28 1.27
CA VAL A 50 -1.52 -1.09 0.55
C VAL A 50 -2.63 -0.17 0.06
N LEU A 51 -2.73 0.02 -1.25
CA LEU A 51 -3.69 0.92 -1.88
C LEU A 51 -4.86 0.13 -2.48
N VAL A 52 -6.06 0.35 -1.94
CA VAL A 52 -7.31 -0.27 -2.39
C VAL A 52 -8.00 0.65 -3.40
N THR A 53 -7.86 0.39 -4.69
CA THR A 53 -8.23 1.35 -5.76
C THR A 53 -9.71 1.42 -6.09
N SER A 54 -10.52 0.46 -5.65
CA SER A 54 -11.92 0.30 -6.10
C SER A 54 -12.86 1.46 -5.75
N TRP A 55 -12.54 2.24 -4.72
CA TRP A 55 -13.46 3.25 -4.16
C TRP A 55 -12.76 4.54 -3.72
N ILE A 56 -11.59 4.84 -4.26
CA ILE A 56 -10.80 6.04 -3.91
C ILE A 56 -10.79 7.04 -5.07
N ASN A 57 -10.86 8.33 -4.74
CA ASN A 57 -10.65 9.42 -5.70
C ASN A 57 -9.25 9.35 -6.36
N HIS A 58 -9.19 9.41 -7.69
CA HIS A 58 -7.94 9.42 -8.46
C HIS A 58 -6.90 10.44 -7.96
N SER A 59 -7.33 11.62 -7.53
CA SER A 59 -6.46 12.66 -6.98
C SER A 59 -5.80 12.23 -5.68
N PHE A 60 -6.53 11.53 -4.81
CA PHE A 60 -5.98 10.98 -3.57
C PHE A 60 -4.96 9.88 -3.86
N THR A 61 -5.31 8.94 -4.73
CA THR A 61 -4.40 7.90 -5.20
C THR A 61 -3.10 8.48 -5.77
N TYR A 62 -3.20 9.54 -6.59
CA TYR A 62 -2.02 10.21 -7.15
C TYR A 62 -1.17 10.88 -6.07
N ALA A 63 -1.79 11.55 -5.09
CA ALA A 63 -1.11 12.17 -3.97
C ALA A 63 -0.35 11.13 -3.13
N ILE A 64 -0.98 10.00 -2.81
CA ILE A 64 -0.37 8.89 -2.06
C ILE A 64 0.78 8.28 -2.85
N LYS A 65 0.57 7.99 -4.14
CA LYS A 65 1.62 7.45 -5.01
C LYS A 65 2.83 8.38 -5.03
N ARG A 66 2.62 9.69 -5.21
CA ARG A 66 3.70 10.69 -5.21
C ARG A 66 4.41 10.77 -3.87
N ALA A 67 3.67 10.73 -2.75
CA ALA A 67 4.24 10.76 -1.41
C ALA A 67 5.07 9.51 -1.10
N ALA A 68 4.57 8.33 -1.49
CA ALA A 68 5.26 7.06 -1.34
C ALA A 68 6.50 6.96 -2.24
N SER A 69 6.43 7.39 -3.50
CA SER A 69 7.57 7.42 -4.42
C SER A 69 8.68 8.35 -3.95
N LYS A 70 8.36 9.53 -3.40
CA LYS A 70 9.35 10.44 -2.78
C LYS A 70 10.11 9.79 -1.63
N ARG A 71 9.51 8.82 -0.96
CA ARG A 71 10.07 8.09 0.17
C ARG A 71 10.58 6.70 -0.19
N HIS A 72 10.56 6.33 -1.48
CA HIS A 72 10.92 5.00 -1.96
C HIS A 72 10.18 3.85 -1.24
N LEU A 73 8.93 4.09 -0.82
CA LEU A 73 8.11 3.07 -0.18
C LEU A 73 7.57 2.08 -1.19
N LYS A 74 7.42 0.82 -0.76
CA LYS A 74 6.74 -0.21 -1.53
C LYS A 74 5.23 0.07 -1.52
N ILE A 75 4.60 -0.06 -2.68
CA ILE A 75 3.16 0.12 -2.85
C ILE A 75 2.58 -1.16 -3.43
N VAL A 76 1.62 -1.76 -2.73
CA VAL A 76 0.85 -2.91 -3.18
C VAL A 76 -0.54 -2.43 -3.58
N TYR A 77 -0.93 -2.70 -4.82
CA TYR A 77 -2.25 -2.35 -5.33
C TYR A 77 -3.20 -3.52 -5.16
N ALA A 78 -4.38 -3.23 -4.62
CA ALA A 78 -5.45 -4.19 -4.47
C ALA A 78 -6.78 -3.61 -4.91
N THR A 79 -7.63 -4.44 -5.50
CA THR A 79 -9.03 -4.09 -5.77
C THR A 79 -9.96 -4.69 -4.72
N ASN A 80 -9.62 -5.86 -4.20
CA ASN A 80 -10.36 -6.56 -3.16
C ASN A 80 -9.40 -7.29 -2.22
N LEU A 81 -9.97 -7.91 -1.16
CA LEU A 81 -9.20 -8.62 -0.15
C LEU A 81 -8.39 -9.79 -0.71
N THR A 82 -8.97 -10.58 -1.61
CA THR A 82 -8.31 -11.75 -2.23
C THR A 82 -7.11 -11.30 -3.06
N HIS A 83 -7.29 -10.28 -3.90
CA HIS A 83 -6.23 -9.68 -4.70
C HIS A 83 -5.13 -9.09 -3.82
N ALA A 84 -5.50 -8.45 -2.70
CA ALA A 84 -4.53 -7.96 -1.72
C ALA A 84 -3.70 -9.10 -1.14
N ARG A 85 -4.35 -10.21 -0.75
CA ARG A 85 -3.67 -11.39 -0.20
C ARG A 85 -2.68 -11.97 -1.21
N GLU A 86 -3.11 -12.21 -2.44
CA GLU A 86 -2.25 -12.77 -3.50
C GLU A 86 -1.05 -11.86 -3.81
N HIS A 87 -1.27 -10.55 -3.91
CA HIS A 87 -0.19 -9.61 -4.19
C HIS A 87 0.78 -9.45 -3.01
N LEU A 88 0.27 -9.40 -1.77
CA LEU A 88 1.10 -9.41 -0.57
C LEU A 88 1.94 -10.68 -0.50
N MET A 89 1.34 -11.85 -0.77
CA MET A 89 2.04 -13.13 -0.83
C MET A 89 3.16 -13.13 -1.88
N LYS A 90 2.88 -12.62 -3.09
CA LYS A 90 3.91 -12.50 -4.14
C LYS A 90 5.02 -11.55 -3.73
N GLN A 91 4.72 -10.40 -3.14
CA GLN A 91 5.73 -9.40 -2.78
C GLN A 91 6.58 -9.84 -1.59
N LEU A 92 5.97 -10.40 -0.55
CA LEU A 92 6.69 -10.88 0.64
C LEU A 92 7.48 -12.17 0.37
N GLY A 93 6.98 -13.06 -0.49
CA GLY A 93 7.73 -14.22 -0.95
C GLY A 93 8.93 -13.86 -1.84
N GLN A 94 8.86 -12.73 -2.55
CA GLN A 94 9.96 -12.19 -3.34
C GLN A 94 10.95 -11.39 -2.48
N ASP A 95 10.51 -10.80 -1.36
CA ASP A 95 11.38 -9.99 -0.50
C ASP A 95 12.51 -10.80 0.17
N SER A 96 12.29 -12.10 0.42
CA SER A 96 13.37 -13.02 0.84
C SER A 96 14.40 -13.28 -0.27
N ALA A 97 14.00 -13.23 -1.54
CA ALA A 97 14.89 -13.38 -2.70
C ALA A 97 15.51 -12.05 -3.18
N VAL A 98 14.87 -10.91 -2.89
CA VAL A 98 15.27 -9.58 -3.39
C VAL A 98 16.31 -8.90 -2.48
N LEU A 99 16.59 -9.43 -1.29
CA LEU A 99 17.75 -8.98 -0.49
C LEU A 99 19.11 -9.30 -1.16
N SER A 100 19.16 -10.09 -2.24
CA SER A 100 20.36 -10.24 -3.09
C SER A 100 20.30 -9.45 -4.41
N GLY A 101 19.33 -8.56 -4.57
CA GLY A 101 19.35 -7.53 -5.60
C GLY A 101 18.50 -7.83 -6.83
N CYS A 102 17.59 -6.91 -7.12
CA CYS A 102 17.53 -6.32 -8.46
C CYS A 102 16.62 -5.09 -8.44
N ARG A 103 17.20 -3.94 -8.77
CA ARG A 103 16.45 -2.79 -9.30
C ARG A 103 15.67 -3.25 -10.53
N LYS A 104 14.35 -3.37 -10.46
CA LYS A 104 13.51 -3.43 -11.65
C LYS A 104 12.41 -2.37 -11.58
N THR A 105 12.77 -1.22 -12.15
CA THR A 105 11.97 -0.43 -13.10
C THR A 105 10.46 -0.32 -12.82
N LEU A 106 10.07 0.83 -12.26
CA LEU A 106 8.77 1.44 -12.53
C LEU A 106 8.61 1.58 -14.05
N GLN A 107 7.78 0.73 -14.66
CA GLN A 107 7.28 0.98 -16.00
C GLN A 107 6.32 2.18 -15.93
N PRO A 108 6.54 3.26 -16.71
CA PRO A 108 5.52 4.26 -16.94
C PRO A 108 4.51 3.67 -17.91
N PHE A 109 3.29 3.39 -17.45
CA PHE A 109 2.19 3.13 -18.38
C PHE A 109 1.77 4.50 -18.96
N ILE A 110 2.40 4.87 -20.08
CA ILE A 110 1.83 5.80 -21.05
C ILE A 110 0.82 4.97 -21.84
N VAL A 111 -0.46 5.36 -21.75
CA VAL A 111 -1.50 4.91 -22.67
C VAL A 111 -1.39 5.81 -23.90
N VAL A 112 -1.10 5.20 -25.06
CA VAL A 112 -1.29 5.82 -26.38
C VAL A 112 -2.74 5.60 -26.78
#